data_AF-E8QWC1-F1
#
_entry.id   AF-E8QWC1-F1
#
_cell.length_a   1.000
_cell.length_b   1.000
_cell.length_c   1.000
_cell.angle_alpha   90.00
_cell.angle_beta   90.00
_cell.angle_gamma   90.00
#
_symmetry.space_group_name_H-M   'P 1'
#
loop_
_entity.id
_entity.type
_entity.pdbx_description
1 polymer ?
#
loop_
_entity_poly.entity_id
_entity_poly.type
_entity_poly.pdbx_seq_one_letter_code
_entity_poly.pdbx_strand_id
1 'polypeptide(L)'
;MDEPRRPDVVPSSTDSPMGTPRDVDSNVNTTNPSSDPPPVMTGWNQLRLQRPLAAWACWSRVLRDNPNDSAAKQALEALLKAPHLPHAARAVYRFRMPSIPIRRARWNAVLLARDQEDLDAAADVFAQLMAADPEDADAAFNHALCLAWLGHNADALAALDRVVRLDAATRPDQAAAAWVVAEVLRQGAGAERFADEWSHTLVMPRHSRDDLWIAQLEEAGRLRRFATPLRPDTLEPVATDLQVYELLDRALTEVGEPTSGYGDPDSTPPPPPSRPARVMCSVLVQPNELRFSSPDPESLRRVETFLPMLRPDASCRPVQRLSSPLPLNMLDAAAWLTRLPVGLPEDQRRRLAQEALDDYYRNTWIHQPRQGLEGLTPALAAESSDPVIRVRLDAILTFREQVDARSPVGWPLEIHHDFDDLRRRLQARRPDATPRLDQPHLKTQATPPELDRSEPQ
;
A
#
# COMPACT_ATOMS: atom_id res chain seq x y z
N MET A 1 36.17 -31.88 -8.76
CA MET A 1 36.93 -32.71 -9.72
C MET A 1 37.71 -33.70 -8.90
N ASP A 2 37.11 -34.87 -8.70
CA ASP A 2 37.75 -36.16 -8.45
C ASP A 2 36.59 -37.15 -8.34
N GLU A 3 36.42 -37.96 -9.37
CA GLU A 3 35.54 -39.13 -9.36
C GLU A 3 36.25 -40.24 -8.57
N PRO A 4 35.54 -41.18 -7.92
CA PRO A 4 35.43 -42.46 -8.61
C PRO A 4 34.22 -43.36 -8.29
N ARG A 5 33.96 -44.26 -9.26
CA ARG A 5 33.47 -45.66 -9.16
C ARG A 5 31.97 -45.94 -9.01
N ARG A 6 31.41 -46.44 -10.13
CA ARG A 6 30.37 -47.49 -10.13
C ARG A 6 30.94 -48.85 -9.72
N PRO A 7 30.06 -49.77 -9.29
CA PRO A 7 29.98 -51.03 -10.03
C PRO A 7 28.53 -51.49 -10.29
N ASP A 8 28.33 -52.12 -11.46
CA ASP A 8 27.12 -52.82 -11.88
C ASP A 8 26.97 -54.18 -11.19
N VAL A 9 25.75 -54.55 -10.75
CA VAL A 9 25.25 -55.94 -10.72
C VAL A 9 23.71 -55.94 -10.89
N VAL A 10 23.23 -56.77 -11.82
CA VAL A 10 21.84 -57.15 -12.16
C VAL A 10 21.81 -58.69 -12.13
N PRO A 11 20.69 -59.48 -12.16
CA PRO A 11 19.24 -59.28 -11.92
C PRO A 11 18.62 -60.31 -10.92
N SER A 12 17.32 -60.20 -10.60
CA SER A 12 16.43 -61.39 -10.55
C SER A 12 14.95 -61.00 -10.61
N SER A 13 14.26 -61.52 -11.62
CA SER A 13 12.84 -61.38 -11.96
C SER A 13 12.05 -62.65 -11.63
N THR A 14 10.79 -62.47 -11.19
CA THR A 14 9.61 -63.38 -11.22
C THR A 14 8.48 -62.58 -10.53
N ASP A 15 7.24 -62.41 -11.01
CA ASP A 15 6.41 -63.23 -11.89
C ASP A 15 5.29 -62.39 -12.56
N SER A 16 4.87 -62.83 -13.73
CA SER A 16 3.70 -62.39 -14.55
C SER A 16 2.38 -63.06 -14.05
N PRO A 17 1.14 -62.88 -14.60
CA PRO A 17 0.80 -62.43 -15.97
C PRO A 17 -0.49 -61.59 -16.22
N MET A 18 -0.50 -61.02 -17.43
CA MET A 18 -1.58 -60.70 -18.39
C MET A 18 -3.07 -60.81 -18.02
N GLY A 19 -3.81 -59.77 -18.41
CA GLY A 19 -5.23 -59.83 -18.77
C GLY A 19 -5.76 -58.50 -19.33
N THR A 20 -5.90 -58.39 -20.66
CA THR A 20 -6.67 -57.31 -21.34
C THR A 20 -8.17 -57.43 -21.01
N PRO A 21 -8.96 -56.34 -21.04
CA PRO A 21 -9.79 -56.14 -22.24
C PRO A 21 -10.17 -54.69 -22.62
N ARG A 22 -10.32 -54.49 -23.95
CA ARG A 22 -11.35 -53.74 -24.69
C ARG A 22 -11.50 -52.21 -24.53
N ASP A 23 -11.36 -51.54 -25.68
CA ASP A 23 -11.92 -50.25 -26.06
C ASP A 23 -13.41 -50.11 -25.69
N VAL A 24 -13.82 -48.97 -25.10
CA VAL A 24 -15.06 -48.21 -25.41
C VAL A 24 -14.90 -46.77 -24.88
N ASP A 25 -15.11 -45.81 -25.79
CA ASP A 25 -15.48 -44.40 -25.64
C ASP A 25 -14.50 -43.38 -25.04
N SER A 26 -13.72 -42.82 -25.95
CA SER A 26 -13.23 -41.44 -25.94
C SER A 26 -14.38 -40.42 -25.83
N ASN A 27 -14.78 -40.08 -24.61
CA ASN A 27 -15.51 -38.83 -24.34
C ASN A 27 -14.49 -37.80 -23.86
N VAL A 28 -13.88 -37.12 -24.83
CA VAL A 28 -13.05 -35.93 -24.61
C VAL A 28 -13.98 -34.86 -24.04
N ASN A 29 -13.98 -34.69 -22.71
CA ASN A 29 -14.61 -33.57 -22.06
C ASN A 29 -13.73 -32.33 -22.32
N THR A 30 -14.00 -31.65 -23.43
CA THR A 30 -13.47 -30.33 -23.77
C THR A 30 -13.99 -29.30 -22.78
N THR A 31 -13.32 -29.14 -21.65
CA THR A 31 -13.38 -27.93 -20.84
C THR A 31 -12.01 -27.65 -20.25
N ASN A 32 -11.15 -27.03 -21.06
CA ASN A 32 -10.05 -26.23 -20.54
C ASN A 32 -10.34 -24.78 -20.95
N PRO A 33 -11.15 -24.03 -20.19
CA PRO A 33 -11.05 -22.58 -20.26
C PRO A 33 -9.73 -22.19 -19.60
N SER A 34 -8.94 -21.39 -20.29
CA SER A 34 -7.75 -20.69 -19.78
C SER A 34 -7.92 -20.31 -18.30
N SER A 35 -6.94 -20.69 -17.47
CA SER A 35 -6.92 -20.51 -16.02
C SER A 35 -6.76 -19.04 -15.56
N ASP A 36 -7.23 -18.10 -16.36
CA ASP A 36 -7.22 -16.68 -16.01
C ASP A 36 -8.50 -16.35 -15.24
N PRO A 37 -8.40 -15.64 -14.10
CA PRO A 37 -9.57 -15.26 -13.34
C PRO A 37 -10.49 -14.37 -14.20
N PRO A 38 -11.82 -14.40 -13.98
CA PRO A 38 -12.75 -13.52 -14.69
C PRO A 38 -12.27 -12.05 -14.66
N PRO A 39 -12.51 -11.25 -15.70
CA PRO A 39 -11.89 -9.92 -15.83
C PRO A 39 -12.29 -8.95 -14.70
N VAL A 40 -13.49 -9.09 -14.14
CA VAL A 40 -13.91 -8.34 -12.93
C VAL A 40 -13.12 -8.79 -11.70
N MET A 41 -12.88 -10.10 -11.54
CA MET A 41 -12.05 -10.67 -10.46
C MET A 41 -10.60 -10.21 -10.55
N THR A 42 -10.08 -10.05 -11.78
CA THR A 42 -8.74 -9.48 -12.00
C THR A 42 -8.62 -8.08 -11.38
N GLY A 43 -9.62 -7.21 -11.56
CA GLY A 43 -9.62 -5.90 -10.92
C GLY A 43 -9.64 -5.96 -9.38
N TRP A 44 -10.41 -6.88 -8.79
CA TRP A 44 -10.38 -7.11 -7.34
C TRP A 44 -9.02 -7.61 -6.84
N ASN A 45 -8.36 -8.49 -7.60
CA ASN A 45 -7.01 -8.93 -7.31
C ASN A 45 -5.99 -7.77 -7.35
N GLN A 46 -6.13 -6.84 -8.30
CA GLN A 46 -5.29 -5.63 -8.33
C GLN A 46 -5.49 -4.75 -7.10
N LEU A 47 -6.72 -4.59 -6.60
CA LEU A 47 -6.95 -3.88 -5.33
C LEU A 47 -6.31 -4.58 -4.13
N ARG A 48 -6.37 -5.91 -4.07
CA ARG A 48 -5.68 -6.69 -3.03
C ARG A 48 -4.17 -6.50 -3.05
N LEU A 49 -3.61 -6.21 -4.22
CA LEU A 49 -2.21 -5.84 -4.44
C LEU A 49 -1.93 -4.34 -4.24
N GLN A 50 -2.89 -3.57 -3.72
CA GLN A 50 -2.80 -2.11 -3.55
C GLN A 50 -2.50 -1.36 -4.87
N ARG A 51 -3.04 -1.85 -5.99
CA ARG A 51 -2.92 -1.22 -7.32
C ARG A 51 -4.27 -0.66 -7.79
N PRO A 52 -4.77 0.43 -7.19
CA PRO A 52 -6.10 0.94 -7.48
C PRO A 52 -6.25 1.49 -8.92
N LEU A 53 -5.19 2.04 -9.50
CA LEU A 53 -5.19 2.48 -10.91
C LEU A 53 -5.34 1.29 -11.87
N ALA A 54 -4.64 0.17 -11.61
CA ALA A 54 -4.78 -1.04 -12.40
C ALA A 54 -6.17 -1.69 -12.23
N ALA A 55 -6.72 -1.67 -11.02
CA ALA A 55 -8.08 -2.14 -10.77
C ALA A 55 -9.12 -1.33 -11.55
N TRP A 56 -9.01 0.01 -11.52
CA TRP A 56 -9.85 0.91 -12.32
C TRP A 56 -9.79 0.57 -13.81
N ALA A 57 -8.57 0.33 -14.34
CA ALA A 57 -8.38 0.01 -15.75
C ALA A 57 -9.00 -1.34 -16.13
N CYS A 58 -8.86 -2.37 -15.28
CA CYS A 58 -9.48 -3.68 -15.51
C CYS A 58 -11.00 -3.57 -15.69
N TRP A 59 -11.68 -2.88 -14.78
CA TRP A 59 -13.14 -2.72 -14.86
C TRP A 59 -13.57 -1.77 -15.97
N SER A 60 -12.79 -0.74 -16.25
CA SER A 60 -13.08 0.19 -17.35
C SER A 60 -12.99 -0.50 -18.72
N ARG A 61 -12.08 -1.48 -18.88
CA ARG A 61 -12.02 -2.34 -20.07
C ARG A 61 -13.26 -3.23 -20.20
N VAL A 62 -13.68 -3.89 -19.11
CA VAL A 62 -14.92 -4.69 -19.11
C VAL A 62 -16.13 -3.85 -19.53
N LEU A 63 -16.23 -2.62 -19.04
CA LEU A 63 -17.34 -1.72 -19.40
C LEU A 63 -17.25 -1.17 -20.83
N ARG A 64 -16.06 -1.19 -21.44
CA ARG A 64 -15.92 -0.85 -22.86
C ARG A 64 -16.50 -1.97 -23.73
N ASP A 65 -16.15 -3.22 -23.42
CA ASP A 65 -16.59 -4.40 -24.16
C ASP A 65 -18.08 -4.70 -23.92
N ASN A 66 -18.52 -4.53 -22.66
CA ASN A 66 -19.90 -4.68 -22.23
C ASN A 66 -20.35 -3.51 -21.34
N PRO A 67 -20.92 -2.44 -21.94
CA PRO A 67 -21.38 -1.27 -21.20
C PRO A 67 -22.47 -1.53 -20.17
N ASN A 68 -23.11 -2.71 -20.19
CA ASN A 68 -24.18 -3.09 -19.28
C ASN A 68 -23.75 -4.07 -18.18
N ASP A 69 -22.45 -4.39 -18.07
CA ASP A 69 -21.94 -5.27 -17.02
C ASP A 69 -22.17 -4.64 -15.63
N SER A 70 -23.10 -5.21 -14.86
CA SER A 70 -23.47 -4.70 -13.53
C SER A 70 -22.36 -4.88 -12.50
N ALA A 71 -21.58 -5.97 -12.60
CA ALA A 71 -20.52 -6.26 -11.63
C ALA A 71 -19.35 -5.28 -11.78
N ALA A 72 -18.95 -4.98 -13.02
CA ALA A 72 -17.92 -3.98 -13.30
C ALA A 72 -18.36 -2.57 -12.92
N LYS A 73 -19.65 -2.19 -13.15
CA LYS A 73 -20.19 -0.91 -12.67
C LYS A 73 -20.13 -0.79 -11.15
N GLN A 74 -20.56 -1.82 -10.43
CA GLN A 74 -20.54 -1.84 -8.97
C GLN A 74 -19.11 -1.78 -8.43
N ALA A 75 -18.17 -2.51 -9.03
CA ALA A 75 -16.78 -2.50 -8.60
C ALA A 75 -16.10 -1.14 -8.81
N LEU A 76 -16.35 -0.50 -9.96
CA LEU A 76 -15.86 0.85 -10.25
C LEU A 76 -16.44 1.88 -9.27
N GLU A 77 -17.75 1.83 -9.03
CA GLU A 77 -18.42 2.70 -8.06
C GLU A 77 -17.87 2.52 -6.64
N ALA A 78 -17.63 1.27 -6.23
CA ALA A 78 -17.03 0.95 -4.94
C ALA A 78 -15.63 1.55 -4.78
N LEU A 79 -14.80 1.52 -5.82
CA LEU A 79 -13.48 2.15 -5.82
C LEU A 79 -13.56 3.67 -5.74
N LEU A 80 -14.38 4.30 -6.60
CA LEU A 80 -14.49 5.77 -6.66
C LEU A 80 -15.01 6.38 -5.35
N LYS A 81 -15.84 5.62 -4.62
CA LYS A 81 -16.44 5.99 -3.33
C LYS A 81 -15.71 5.41 -2.12
N ALA A 82 -14.59 4.70 -2.30
CA ALA A 82 -13.88 4.06 -1.20
C ALA A 82 -13.35 5.11 -0.20
N PRO A 83 -13.89 5.21 1.03
CA PRO A 83 -13.48 6.23 1.98
C PRO A 83 -12.07 5.98 2.53
N HIS A 84 -11.63 4.72 2.51
CA HIS A 84 -10.34 4.27 3.00
C HIS A 84 -9.20 4.46 1.98
N LEU A 85 -9.46 4.96 0.77
CA LEU A 85 -8.43 5.24 -0.23
C LEU A 85 -8.23 6.76 -0.37
N PRO A 86 -6.97 7.24 -0.51
CA PRO A 86 -6.71 8.65 -0.73
C PRO A 86 -7.34 9.08 -2.04
N HIS A 87 -7.72 10.36 -2.14
CA HIS A 87 -8.40 10.89 -3.32
C HIS A 87 -7.66 10.54 -4.63
N ALA A 88 -6.33 10.64 -4.65
CA ALA A 88 -5.51 10.27 -5.79
C ALA A 88 -5.62 8.79 -6.18
N ALA A 89 -5.76 7.86 -5.22
CA ALA A 89 -5.91 6.44 -5.54
C ALA A 89 -7.25 6.11 -6.22
N ARG A 90 -8.29 6.91 -5.94
CA ARG A 90 -9.64 6.75 -6.50
C ARG A 90 -9.97 7.77 -7.59
N ALA A 91 -9.01 8.58 -8.01
CA ALA A 91 -9.21 9.59 -9.04
C ALA A 91 -9.30 8.94 -10.42
N VAL A 92 -10.10 9.55 -11.30
CA VAL A 92 -10.14 9.18 -12.72
C VAL A 92 -9.09 10.01 -13.44
N TYR A 93 -8.09 9.34 -14.00
CA TYR A 93 -7.01 9.98 -14.73
C TYR A 93 -7.30 9.98 -16.23
N ARG A 94 -6.90 11.06 -16.91
CA ARG A 94 -6.99 11.23 -18.36
C ARG A 94 -5.61 11.54 -18.92
N PHE A 95 -5.40 11.18 -20.18
CA PHE A 95 -4.20 11.57 -20.89
C PHE A 95 -4.08 13.10 -20.97
N ARG A 96 -2.88 13.59 -20.70
CA ARG A 96 -2.49 14.99 -20.94
C ARG A 96 -2.30 15.19 -22.43
N MET A 97 -2.63 16.39 -22.90
CA MET A 97 -2.40 16.79 -24.29
C MET A 97 -1.31 17.85 -24.33
N PRO A 98 -0.32 17.73 -25.23
CA PRO A 98 0.73 18.72 -25.34
C PRO A 98 0.12 20.07 -25.74
N SER A 99 0.49 21.10 -25.00
CA SER A 99 0.13 22.50 -25.32
C SER A 99 0.95 23.03 -26.49
N ILE A 100 2.14 22.49 -26.71
CA ILE A 100 3.06 22.92 -27.76
C ILE A 100 2.57 22.38 -29.13
N PRO A 101 2.27 23.25 -30.12
CA PRO A 101 1.68 22.84 -31.39
C PRO A 101 2.47 21.78 -32.16
N ILE A 102 3.81 21.86 -32.17
CA ILE A 102 4.65 20.90 -32.89
C ILE A 102 4.61 19.50 -32.26
N ARG A 103 4.58 19.43 -30.92
CA ARG A 103 4.39 18.16 -30.18
C ARG A 103 3.00 17.60 -30.47
N ARG A 104 1.97 18.45 -30.43
CA ARG A 104 0.59 18.04 -30.77
C ARG A 104 0.46 17.47 -32.17
N ALA A 105 1.06 18.12 -33.17
CA ALA A 105 1.05 17.62 -34.55
C ALA A 105 1.72 16.24 -34.66
N ARG A 106 2.86 16.06 -33.98
CA ARG A 106 3.56 14.77 -33.92
C ARG A 106 2.70 13.69 -33.27
N TRP A 107 2.09 13.99 -32.14
CA TRP A 107 1.20 13.06 -31.45
C TRP A 107 0.05 12.66 -32.36
N ASN A 108 -0.63 13.61 -32.98
CA ASN A 108 -1.73 13.33 -33.91
C ASN A 108 -1.30 12.38 -35.03
N ALA A 109 -0.11 12.59 -35.62
CA ALA A 109 0.40 11.72 -36.68
C ALA A 109 0.63 10.27 -36.21
N VAL A 110 1.14 10.08 -34.99
CA VAL A 110 1.42 8.75 -34.43
C VAL A 110 0.14 8.07 -33.92
N LEU A 111 -0.74 8.84 -33.27
CA LEU A 111 -1.97 8.38 -32.65
C LEU A 111 -3.07 8.05 -33.66
N LEU A 112 -3.16 8.76 -34.80
CA LEU A 112 -4.10 8.44 -35.89
C LEU A 112 -3.74 7.17 -36.65
N ALA A 113 -2.48 6.74 -36.61
CA ALA A 113 -1.97 5.61 -37.36
C ALA A 113 -2.17 4.26 -36.64
N ARG A 114 -2.70 4.25 -35.41
CA ARG A 114 -2.78 3.05 -34.57
C ARG A 114 -4.09 2.94 -33.81
N ASP A 115 -4.52 1.70 -33.60
CA ASP A 115 -5.57 1.37 -32.67
C ASP A 115 -5.04 1.53 -31.23
N GLN A 116 -5.76 2.29 -30.40
CA GLN A 116 -5.38 2.65 -29.02
C GLN A 116 -6.22 1.92 -27.98
N GLU A 117 -7.01 0.93 -28.38
CA GLU A 117 -7.85 0.19 -27.44
C GLU A 117 -7.01 -0.67 -26.47
N ASP A 118 -5.80 -1.05 -26.90
CA ASP A 118 -4.82 -1.81 -26.12
C ASP A 118 -3.86 -0.90 -25.34
N LEU A 119 -3.80 -1.11 -24.02
CA LEU A 119 -2.95 -0.34 -23.10
C LEU A 119 -1.46 -0.60 -23.32
N ASP A 120 -1.07 -1.81 -23.71
CA ASP A 120 0.32 -2.14 -24.02
C ASP A 120 0.76 -1.39 -25.28
N ALA A 121 -0.06 -1.40 -26.33
CA ALA A 121 0.20 -0.63 -27.56
C ALA A 121 0.24 0.88 -27.29
N ALA A 122 -0.63 1.40 -26.42
CA ALA A 122 -0.61 2.81 -26.02
C ALA A 122 0.68 3.17 -25.26
N ALA A 123 1.14 2.30 -24.34
CA ALA A 123 2.41 2.48 -23.65
C ALA A 123 3.58 2.55 -24.64
N ASP A 124 3.64 1.64 -25.61
CA ASP A 124 4.67 1.62 -26.66
C ASP A 124 4.68 2.89 -27.51
N VAL A 125 3.49 3.45 -27.82
CA VAL A 125 3.37 4.70 -28.56
C VAL A 125 3.94 5.87 -27.76
N PHE A 126 3.58 6.00 -26.48
CA PHE A 126 4.13 7.07 -25.66
C PHE A 126 5.63 6.88 -25.39
N ALA A 127 6.12 5.65 -25.28
CA ALA A 127 7.56 5.36 -25.21
C ALA A 127 8.29 5.84 -26.48
N GLN A 128 7.72 5.60 -27.68
CA GLN A 128 8.27 6.12 -28.94
C GLN A 128 8.26 7.65 -29.00
N LEU A 129 7.18 8.29 -28.54
CA LEU A 129 7.09 9.75 -28.46
C LEU A 129 8.15 10.34 -27.53
N MET A 130 8.36 9.73 -26.34
CA MET A 130 9.41 10.12 -25.40
C MET A 130 10.82 9.91 -25.95
N ALA A 131 11.07 8.81 -26.66
CA ALA A 131 12.38 8.55 -27.27
C ALA A 131 12.73 9.62 -28.30
N ALA A 132 11.71 10.17 -28.96
CA ALA A 132 11.88 11.02 -30.09
C ALA A 132 11.72 12.53 -29.75
N ASP A 133 11.09 12.87 -28.62
CA ASP A 133 11.22 14.15 -27.90
C ASP A 133 11.43 13.88 -26.39
N PRO A 134 12.69 13.81 -25.94
CA PRO A 134 13.05 13.63 -24.53
C PRO A 134 12.45 14.66 -23.55
N GLU A 135 12.08 15.85 -24.03
CA GLU A 135 11.58 16.97 -23.22
C GLU A 135 10.04 17.02 -23.19
N ASP A 136 9.36 16.01 -23.75
CA ASP A 136 7.90 15.90 -23.75
C ASP A 136 7.38 15.29 -22.45
N ALA A 137 7.15 16.14 -21.44
CA ALA A 137 6.61 15.71 -20.15
C ALA A 137 5.18 15.15 -20.25
N ASP A 138 4.38 15.57 -21.22
CA ASP A 138 3.02 15.05 -21.40
C ASP A 138 3.07 13.60 -21.92
N ALA A 139 4.04 13.29 -22.79
CA ALA A 139 4.26 11.92 -23.27
C ALA A 139 4.77 11.03 -22.14
N ALA A 140 5.70 11.55 -21.34
CA ALA A 140 6.21 10.87 -20.15
C ALA A 140 5.11 10.57 -19.12
N PHE A 141 4.18 11.51 -18.91
CA PHE A 141 3.04 11.31 -18.01
C PHE A 141 2.07 10.26 -18.54
N ASN A 142 1.73 10.31 -19.82
CA ASN A 142 0.79 9.35 -20.41
C ASN A 142 1.39 7.94 -20.49
N HIS A 143 2.69 7.82 -20.77
CA HIS A 143 3.41 6.55 -20.67
C HIS A 143 3.33 5.98 -19.25
N ALA A 144 3.61 6.80 -18.24
CA ALA A 144 3.50 6.39 -16.85
C ALA A 144 2.09 5.94 -16.47
N LEU A 145 1.07 6.63 -16.97
CA LEU A 145 -0.32 6.30 -16.71
C LEU A 145 -0.71 4.95 -17.33
N CYS A 146 -0.27 4.66 -18.56
CA CYS A 146 -0.47 3.35 -19.19
C CYS A 146 0.18 2.24 -18.36
N LEU A 147 1.44 2.43 -17.94
CA LEU A 147 2.15 1.47 -17.09
C LEU A 147 1.46 1.27 -15.73
N ALA A 148 0.94 2.34 -15.12
CA ALA A 148 0.17 2.27 -13.88
C ALA A 148 -1.14 1.48 -14.05
N TRP A 149 -1.84 1.65 -15.17
CA TRP A 149 -3.04 0.89 -15.51
C TRP A 149 -2.75 -0.59 -15.81
N LEU A 150 -1.57 -0.90 -16.34
CA LEU A 150 -1.07 -2.27 -16.50
C LEU A 150 -0.58 -2.89 -15.18
N GLY A 151 -0.41 -2.09 -14.12
CA GLY A 151 0.12 -2.52 -12.82
C GLY A 151 1.66 -2.63 -12.78
N HIS A 152 2.35 -2.07 -13.77
CA HIS A 152 3.81 -1.96 -13.83
C HIS A 152 4.29 -0.75 -13.02
N ASN A 153 4.06 -0.78 -11.70
CA ASN A 153 4.27 0.38 -10.82
C ASN A 153 5.73 0.89 -10.83
N ALA A 154 6.71 -0.01 -10.86
CA ALA A 154 8.13 0.39 -10.86
C ALA A 154 8.51 1.23 -12.10
N ASP A 155 8.04 0.83 -13.28
CA ASP A 155 8.33 1.52 -14.54
C ASP A 155 7.53 2.82 -14.64
N ALA A 156 6.28 2.80 -14.17
CA ALA A 156 5.47 4.01 -14.06
C ALA A 156 6.12 5.07 -13.14
N LEU A 157 6.73 4.65 -12.02
CA LEU A 157 7.47 5.55 -11.13
C LEU A 157 8.66 6.20 -11.83
N ALA A 158 9.42 5.45 -12.63
CA ALA A 158 10.54 6.01 -13.40
C ALA A 158 10.07 7.03 -14.44
N ALA A 159 8.93 6.79 -15.07
CA ALA A 159 8.33 7.74 -16.02
C ALA A 159 7.79 9.00 -15.32
N LEU A 160 7.09 8.88 -14.17
CA LEU A 160 6.63 10.04 -13.38
C LEU A 160 7.79 10.88 -12.85
N ASP A 161 8.88 10.24 -12.46
CA ASP A 161 10.11 10.91 -12.05
C ASP A 161 10.70 11.79 -13.16
N ARG A 162 10.62 11.35 -14.41
CA ARG A 162 10.95 12.18 -15.58
C ARG A 162 9.97 13.37 -15.71
N VAL A 163 8.67 13.15 -15.54
CA VAL A 163 7.66 14.23 -15.59
C VAL A 163 8.01 15.34 -14.61
N VAL A 164 8.32 14.99 -13.36
CA VAL A 164 8.65 15.99 -12.34
C VAL A 164 9.92 16.76 -12.71
N ARG A 165 10.98 16.08 -13.19
CA ARG A 165 12.20 16.77 -13.62
C ARG A 165 11.97 17.79 -14.74
N LEU A 166 11.07 17.48 -15.68
CA LEU A 166 10.76 18.37 -16.81
C LEU A 166 9.82 19.53 -16.40
N ASP A 167 8.83 19.24 -15.56
CA ASP A 167 7.75 20.19 -15.26
C ASP A 167 7.96 21.00 -13.97
N ALA A 168 8.87 20.61 -13.07
CA ALA A 168 8.95 21.22 -11.74
C ALA A 168 9.15 22.75 -11.76
N ALA A 169 9.92 23.26 -12.72
CA ALA A 169 10.17 24.70 -12.86
C ALA A 169 9.07 25.45 -13.65
N THR A 170 8.40 24.78 -14.59
CA THR A 170 7.51 25.42 -15.57
C THR A 170 6.03 25.18 -15.31
N ARG A 171 5.68 23.97 -14.84
CA ARG A 171 4.32 23.50 -14.53
C ARG A 171 4.29 22.79 -13.17
N PRO A 172 4.66 23.47 -12.07
CA PRO A 172 4.84 22.85 -10.76
C PRO A 172 3.59 22.11 -10.26
N ASP A 173 2.38 22.60 -10.55
CA ASP A 173 1.15 21.91 -10.13
C ASP A 173 0.93 20.59 -10.87
N GLN A 174 1.28 20.54 -12.16
CA GLN A 174 1.18 19.30 -12.94
C GLN A 174 2.27 18.29 -12.54
N ALA A 175 3.46 18.78 -12.22
CA ALA A 175 4.54 17.97 -11.65
C ALA A 175 4.14 17.42 -10.26
N ALA A 176 3.56 18.26 -9.40
CA ALA A 176 3.08 17.83 -8.08
C ALA A 176 1.97 16.79 -8.20
N ALA A 177 0.99 17.01 -9.08
CA ALA A 177 -0.07 16.04 -9.35
C ALA A 177 0.48 14.70 -9.87
N ALA A 178 1.51 14.73 -10.73
CA ALA A 178 2.19 13.51 -11.19
C ALA A 178 2.91 12.79 -10.03
N TRP A 179 3.55 13.53 -9.12
CA TRP A 179 4.21 12.94 -7.97
C TRP A 179 3.24 12.41 -6.91
N VAL A 180 2.05 12.99 -6.76
CA VAL A 180 0.98 12.40 -5.93
C VAL A 180 0.56 11.03 -6.48
N VAL A 181 0.51 10.85 -7.81
CA VAL A 181 0.31 9.51 -8.41
C VAL A 181 1.48 8.59 -8.07
N ALA A 182 2.71 9.09 -8.10
CA ALA A 182 3.89 8.29 -7.71
C ALA A 182 3.78 7.81 -6.25
N GLU A 183 3.32 8.66 -5.33
CA GLU A 183 3.05 8.26 -3.94
C GLU A 183 2.00 7.15 -3.84
N VAL A 184 0.96 7.18 -4.68
CA VAL A 184 -0.02 6.07 -4.76
C VAL A 184 0.64 4.78 -5.23
N LEU A 185 1.45 4.84 -6.30
CA LEU A 185 2.06 3.66 -6.92
C LEU A 185 3.12 3.00 -6.03
N ARG A 186 3.83 3.79 -5.21
CA ARG A 186 4.81 3.30 -4.22
C ARG A 186 4.20 2.33 -3.22
N GLN A 187 2.90 2.43 -2.96
CA GLN A 187 2.19 1.60 -1.98
C GLN A 187 1.68 0.29 -2.60
N GLY A 188 1.70 0.18 -3.93
CA GLY A 188 1.28 -1.02 -4.64
C GLY A 188 2.37 -2.07 -4.77
N ALA A 189 1.96 -3.33 -4.94
CA ALA A 189 2.88 -4.43 -5.20
C ALA A 189 3.78 -4.15 -6.41
N GLY A 190 5.02 -4.64 -6.39
CA GLY A 190 6.04 -4.37 -7.41
C GLY A 190 6.77 -3.03 -7.27
N ALA A 191 6.37 -2.19 -6.31
CA ALA A 191 7.04 -0.94 -5.98
C ALA A 191 7.62 -0.93 -4.56
N GLU A 192 7.75 -2.11 -3.92
CA GLU A 192 8.18 -2.27 -2.54
C GLU A 192 9.47 -1.47 -2.29
N ARG A 193 10.49 -1.63 -3.14
CA ARG A 193 11.78 -0.92 -3.01
C ARG A 193 11.69 0.62 -3.04
N PHE A 194 10.55 1.19 -3.41
CA PHE A 194 10.33 2.64 -3.49
C PHE A 194 9.38 3.17 -2.42
N ALA A 195 8.74 2.30 -1.64
CA ALA A 195 7.84 2.71 -0.56
C ALA A 195 8.61 3.25 0.65
N ASP A 196 8.04 4.24 1.33
CA ASP A 196 8.58 4.72 2.61
C ASP A 196 8.10 3.84 3.78
N GLU A 197 6.88 3.31 3.69
CA GLU A 197 6.28 2.48 4.71
C GLU A 197 6.57 0.98 4.48
N TRP A 198 7.72 0.51 4.96
CA TRP A 198 8.02 -0.93 5.01
C TRP A 198 7.70 -1.52 6.37
N SER A 199 6.86 -2.55 6.36
CA SER A 199 6.78 -3.44 7.51
C SER A 199 8.06 -4.27 7.57
N HIS A 200 8.83 -4.09 8.62
CA HIS A 200 9.93 -4.98 8.96
C HIS A 200 9.35 -6.15 9.72
N THR A 201 9.95 -7.32 9.54
CA THR A 201 9.53 -8.56 10.19
C THR A 201 10.71 -9.19 10.90
N LEU A 202 10.43 -9.72 12.08
CA LEU A 202 11.32 -10.49 12.90
C LEU A 202 10.69 -11.86 13.11
N VAL A 203 11.37 -12.94 12.73
CA VAL A 203 10.86 -14.31 12.89
C VAL A 203 11.74 -15.11 13.82
N MET A 204 11.12 -15.89 14.71
CA MET A 204 11.83 -16.81 15.60
C MET A 204 11.03 -18.11 15.82
N PRO A 205 11.70 -19.24 16.11
CA PRO A 205 11.02 -20.49 16.46
C PRO A 205 10.20 -20.36 17.75
N ARG A 206 8.97 -20.91 17.74
CA ARG A 206 8.13 -21.00 18.94
C ARG A 206 8.53 -22.19 19.80
N HIS A 207 8.46 -22.02 21.11
CA HIS A 207 8.63 -23.07 22.12
C HIS A 207 7.42 -23.07 23.06
N SER A 208 7.11 -24.21 23.68
CA SER A 208 5.99 -24.35 24.64
C SER A 208 6.07 -23.43 25.87
N ARG A 209 7.24 -22.84 26.13
CA ARG A 209 7.43 -21.88 27.25
C ARG A 209 7.05 -20.46 26.85
N ASP A 210 6.84 -20.19 25.56
CA ASP A 210 6.48 -18.86 25.08
C ASP A 210 5.10 -18.44 25.59
N ASP A 211 4.21 -19.41 25.78
CA ASP A 211 2.86 -19.18 26.29
C ASP A 211 2.88 -18.54 27.69
N LEU A 212 3.95 -18.73 28.48
CA LEU A 212 4.10 -18.12 29.81
C LEU A 212 4.28 -16.60 29.73
N TRP A 213 5.25 -16.13 28.94
CA TRP A 213 5.49 -14.69 28.84
C TRP A 213 4.39 -14.00 28.02
N ILE A 214 3.78 -14.71 27.05
CA ILE A 214 2.59 -14.22 26.34
C ILE A 214 1.47 -13.93 27.34
N ALA A 215 1.12 -14.92 28.18
CA ALA A 215 0.09 -14.76 29.21
C ALA A 215 0.44 -13.64 30.21
N GLN A 216 1.70 -13.54 30.65
CA GLN A 216 2.16 -12.47 31.54
C GLN A 216 2.01 -11.07 30.92
N LEU A 217 2.33 -10.92 29.63
CA LEU A 217 2.19 -9.62 28.94
C LEU A 217 0.73 -9.28 28.65
N GLU A 218 -0.12 -10.28 28.40
CA GLU A 218 -1.57 -10.09 28.30
C GLU A 218 -2.15 -9.61 29.64
N GLU A 219 -1.82 -10.30 30.74
CA GLU A 219 -2.26 -9.93 32.09
C GLU A 219 -1.77 -8.53 32.48
N ALA A 220 -0.54 -8.17 32.09
CA ALA A 220 0.01 -6.83 32.30
C ALA A 220 -0.57 -5.76 31.36
N GLY A 221 -1.52 -6.10 30.47
CA GLY A 221 -2.12 -5.17 29.50
C GLY A 221 -1.14 -4.62 28.45
N ARG A 222 0.02 -5.27 28.28
CA ARG A 222 1.06 -4.92 27.30
C ARG A 222 0.97 -5.71 26.01
N LEU A 223 0.23 -6.82 26.00
CA LEU A 223 -0.08 -7.60 24.82
C LEU A 223 -1.60 -7.64 24.64
N ARG A 224 -2.09 -7.28 23.45
CA ARG A 224 -3.53 -7.28 23.15
C ARG A 224 -3.85 -8.25 22.05
N ARG A 225 -4.80 -9.15 22.30
CA ARG A 225 -5.29 -10.10 21.30
C ARG A 225 -6.25 -9.45 20.31
N PHE A 226 -6.09 -9.79 19.04
CA PHE A 226 -6.98 -9.43 17.94
C PHE A 226 -7.71 -10.66 17.41
N ALA A 227 -8.88 -10.43 16.82
CA ALA A 227 -9.59 -11.47 16.09
C ALA A 227 -8.73 -11.95 14.91
N THR A 228 -8.58 -13.26 14.76
CA THR A 228 -7.86 -13.84 13.62
C THR A 228 -8.53 -13.39 12.33
N PRO A 229 -7.75 -12.92 11.32
CA PRO A 229 -8.31 -12.50 10.05
C PRO A 229 -9.22 -13.58 9.47
N LEU A 230 -10.38 -13.17 8.98
CA LEU A 230 -11.34 -14.05 8.31
C LEU A 230 -11.09 -14.01 6.80
N ARG A 231 -11.33 -15.13 6.14
CA ARG A 231 -11.33 -15.23 4.69
C ARG A 231 -12.52 -14.44 4.15
N PRO A 232 -12.33 -13.55 3.15
CA PRO A 232 -13.42 -12.68 2.68
C PRO A 232 -14.61 -13.41 2.05
N ASP A 233 -14.36 -14.59 1.47
CA ASP A 233 -15.33 -15.41 0.74
C ASP A 233 -16.19 -16.30 1.66
N THR A 234 -15.56 -16.83 2.72
CA THR A 234 -16.16 -17.83 3.60
C THR A 234 -16.47 -17.29 5.00
N LEU A 235 -15.92 -16.12 5.36
CA LEU A 235 -15.93 -15.55 6.72
C LEU A 235 -15.37 -16.49 7.80
N GLU A 236 -14.64 -17.53 7.38
CA GLU A 236 -13.94 -18.47 8.27
C GLU A 236 -12.53 -17.95 8.58
N PRO A 237 -11.91 -18.32 9.72
CA PRO A 237 -10.54 -17.93 10.03
C PRO A 237 -9.57 -18.34 8.91
N VAL A 238 -8.68 -17.43 8.51
CA VAL A 238 -7.63 -17.69 7.52
C VAL A 238 -6.73 -18.86 7.95
N ALA A 239 -6.50 -19.00 9.25
CA ALA A 239 -5.84 -20.13 9.88
C ALA A 239 -6.41 -20.36 11.29
N THR A 240 -6.77 -21.60 11.63
CA THR A 240 -7.35 -21.97 12.94
C THR A 240 -6.33 -21.86 14.08
N ASP A 241 -5.05 -22.05 13.78
CA ASP A 241 -3.97 -22.09 14.78
C ASP A 241 -3.18 -20.78 14.85
N LEU A 242 -3.68 -19.73 14.19
CA LEU A 242 -3.05 -18.41 14.18
C LEU A 242 -3.68 -17.53 15.26
N GLN A 243 -2.86 -17.10 16.21
CA GLN A 243 -3.22 -16.05 17.15
C GLN A 243 -2.50 -14.76 16.76
N VAL A 244 -3.22 -13.64 16.83
CA VAL A 244 -2.70 -12.32 16.44
C VAL A 244 -2.76 -11.41 17.65
N TYR A 245 -1.64 -10.74 17.93
CA TYR A 245 -1.50 -9.81 19.04
C TYR A 245 -0.89 -8.48 18.61
N GLU A 246 -1.05 -7.46 19.45
CA GLU A 246 -0.29 -6.22 19.42
C GLU A 246 0.54 -6.08 20.69
N LEU A 247 1.85 -5.95 20.55
CA LEU A 247 2.77 -5.69 21.66
C LEU A 247 2.93 -4.18 21.84
N LEU A 248 2.73 -3.69 23.06
CA LEU A 248 2.74 -2.27 23.41
C LEU A 248 3.99 -1.88 24.22
N ASP A 249 4.43 -0.63 24.04
CA ASP A 249 5.54 -0.05 24.79
C ASP A 249 5.23 0.08 26.30
N ARG A 250 3.95 0.14 26.64
CA ARG A 250 3.40 0.27 28.00
C ARG A 250 2.04 -0.42 28.09
N ALA A 251 1.59 -0.69 29.32
CA ALA A 251 0.25 -1.19 29.56
C ALA A 251 -0.80 -0.16 29.14
N LEU A 252 -1.90 -0.61 28.53
CA LEU A 252 -3.09 0.21 28.40
C LEU A 252 -3.77 0.32 29.76
N THR A 253 -3.69 1.48 30.39
CA THR A 253 -4.41 1.75 31.63
C THR A 253 -5.91 1.78 31.34
N GLU A 254 -6.68 0.96 32.03
CA GLU A 254 -8.14 1.11 32.10
C GLU A 254 -8.45 2.17 33.17
N VAL A 255 -8.98 3.30 32.73
CA VAL A 255 -9.44 4.34 33.64
C VAL A 255 -10.86 3.98 34.08
N GLY A 256 -10.94 3.17 35.15
CA GLY A 256 -12.16 2.93 35.92
C GLY A 256 -12.90 1.62 35.64
N GLU A 257 -12.59 0.57 36.40
CA GLU A 257 -13.57 -0.01 37.31
C GLU A 257 -12.91 -0.04 38.71
N PRO A 258 -13.65 0.23 39.81
CA PRO A 258 -13.13 -0.06 41.13
C PRO A 258 -12.79 -1.55 41.15
N THR A 259 -11.52 -1.90 41.29
CA THR A 259 -11.14 -3.28 41.52
C THR A 259 -11.89 -3.75 42.76
N SER A 260 -12.88 -4.61 42.55
CA SER A 260 -13.59 -5.29 43.62
C SER A 260 -12.61 -6.24 44.28
N GLY A 261 -11.85 -5.71 45.24
CA GLY A 261 -10.80 -6.44 45.92
C GLY A 261 -9.99 -5.51 46.81
N TYR A 262 -10.55 -5.13 47.96
CA TYR A 262 -9.83 -4.56 49.11
C TYR A 262 -8.90 -3.36 48.78
N GLY A 263 -9.33 -2.44 47.91
CA GLY A 263 -8.67 -1.15 47.73
C GLY A 263 -9.28 -0.07 48.63
N ASP A 264 -8.43 0.72 49.28
CA ASP A 264 -8.79 1.85 50.14
C ASP A 264 -9.79 2.79 49.43
N PRO A 265 -11.00 3.06 49.99
CA PRO A 265 -11.98 3.96 49.39
C PRO A 265 -11.47 5.41 49.23
N ASP A 266 -10.34 5.77 49.85
CA ASP A 266 -9.67 7.07 49.69
C ASP A 266 -8.58 7.08 48.60
N SER A 267 -8.37 5.96 47.89
CA SER A 267 -7.40 5.92 46.79
C SER A 267 -7.91 6.73 45.59
N THR A 268 -7.31 7.90 45.42
CA THR A 268 -7.54 8.77 44.27
C THR A 268 -7.18 7.98 43.00
N PRO A 269 -8.05 7.95 41.97
CA PRO A 269 -7.73 7.23 40.74
C PRO A 269 -6.40 7.76 40.18
N PRO A 270 -5.53 6.88 39.67
CA PRO A 270 -4.24 7.29 39.16
C PRO A 270 -4.45 8.38 38.09
N PRO A 271 -3.60 9.43 38.07
CA PRO A 271 -3.73 10.49 37.09
C PRO A 271 -3.71 9.89 35.68
N PRO A 272 -4.51 10.43 34.73
CA PRO A 272 -4.54 9.94 33.37
C PRO A 272 -3.12 9.98 32.79
N PRO A 273 -2.74 8.97 31.98
CA PRO A 273 -1.38 8.89 31.46
C PRO A 273 -1.07 10.13 30.60
N SER A 274 0.14 10.67 30.78
CA SER A 274 0.61 11.86 30.07
C SER A 274 0.87 11.63 28.57
N ARG A 275 0.87 10.38 28.11
CA ARG A 275 1.00 10.01 26.70
C ARG A 275 0.33 8.66 26.40
N PRO A 276 -0.22 8.46 25.18
CA PRO A 276 -0.83 7.20 24.80
C PRO A 276 0.20 6.07 24.67
N ALA A 277 -0.29 4.83 24.71
CA ALA A 277 0.54 3.65 24.44
C ALA A 277 0.86 3.57 22.94
N ARG A 278 2.02 3.01 22.60
CA ARG A 278 2.42 2.75 21.22
C ARG A 278 2.58 1.25 20.98
N VAL A 279 1.98 0.76 19.90
CA VAL A 279 2.25 -0.55 19.32
C VAL A 279 3.70 -0.56 18.87
N MET A 280 4.46 -1.51 19.41
CA MET A 280 5.83 -1.77 18.98
C MET A 280 5.83 -2.67 17.74
N CYS A 281 4.97 -3.70 17.74
CA CYS A 281 4.79 -4.62 16.62
C CYS A 281 3.49 -5.41 16.78
N SER A 282 2.99 -5.96 15.67
CA SER A 282 2.05 -7.08 15.70
C SER A 282 2.81 -8.38 15.92
N VAL A 283 2.24 -9.31 16.71
CA VAL A 283 2.81 -10.63 16.98
C VAL A 283 1.86 -11.69 16.45
N LEU A 284 2.30 -12.40 15.43
CA LEU A 284 1.63 -13.56 14.86
C LEU A 284 2.22 -14.79 15.52
N VAL A 285 1.38 -15.53 16.22
CA VAL A 285 1.74 -16.72 16.98
C VAL A 285 1.16 -17.93 16.26
N GLN A 286 2.04 -18.72 15.67
CA GLN A 286 1.73 -19.96 14.96
C GLN A 286 2.28 -21.16 15.73
N PRO A 287 1.93 -22.42 15.40
CA PRO A 287 2.42 -23.59 16.13
C PRO A 287 3.96 -23.67 16.24
N ASN A 288 4.67 -23.31 15.17
CA ASN A 288 6.13 -23.49 15.08
C ASN A 288 6.94 -22.19 15.05
N GLU A 289 6.31 -21.04 14.83
CA GLU A 289 6.99 -19.75 14.73
C GLU A 289 6.23 -18.62 15.44
N LEU A 290 7.01 -17.65 15.91
CA LEU A 290 6.56 -16.34 16.31
C LEU A 290 7.07 -15.33 15.29
N ARG A 291 6.17 -14.51 14.77
CA ARG A 291 6.49 -13.46 13.80
C ARG A 291 6.06 -12.11 14.35
N PHE A 292 7.01 -11.21 14.47
CA PHE A 292 6.80 -9.84 14.93
C PHE A 292 6.92 -8.90 13.73
N SER A 293 5.94 -8.04 13.49
CA SER A 293 5.95 -7.13 12.32
C SER A 293 5.68 -5.69 12.74
N SER A 294 6.43 -4.73 12.19
CA SER A 294 6.23 -3.31 12.48
C SER A 294 6.66 -2.41 11.32
N PRO A 295 5.92 -1.32 11.02
CA PRO A 295 6.37 -0.20 10.19
C PRO A 295 7.61 0.48 10.72
N ASP A 296 7.78 0.48 12.05
CA ASP A 296 8.84 1.21 12.71
C ASP A 296 10.01 0.25 13.01
N PRO A 297 11.12 0.34 12.26
CA PRO A 297 12.26 -0.52 12.49
C PRO A 297 12.88 -0.30 13.88
N GLU A 298 12.81 0.91 14.45
CA GLU A 298 13.30 1.18 15.81
C GLU A 298 12.51 0.38 16.85
N SER A 299 11.18 0.37 16.72
CA SER A 299 10.31 -0.42 17.58
C SER A 299 10.66 -1.91 17.53
N LEU A 300 10.94 -2.47 16.34
CA LEU A 300 11.40 -3.86 16.25
C LEU A 300 12.79 -4.10 16.84
N ARG A 301 13.71 -3.12 16.80
CA ARG A 301 15.00 -3.26 17.52
C ARG A 301 14.80 -3.28 19.02
N ARG A 302 13.87 -2.48 19.53
CA ARG A 302 13.52 -2.51 20.95
C ARG A 302 12.91 -3.86 21.35
N VAL A 303 12.09 -4.47 20.48
CA VAL A 303 11.59 -5.83 20.70
C VAL A 303 12.73 -6.85 20.70
N GLU A 304 13.65 -6.77 19.75
CA GLU A 304 14.82 -7.66 19.70
C GLU A 304 15.69 -7.58 20.97
N THR A 305 15.90 -6.38 21.53
CA THR A 305 16.63 -6.21 22.80
C THR A 305 15.84 -6.74 24.00
N PHE A 306 14.51 -6.69 23.95
CA PHE A 306 13.61 -7.12 25.02
C PHE A 306 13.41 -8.65 25.07
N LEU A 307 13.35 -9.31 23.91
CA LEU A 307 13.07 -10.75 23.81
C LEU A 307 14.04 -11.65 24.61
N PRO A 308 15.37 -11.42 24.62
CA PRO A 308 16.31 -12.19 25.43
C PRO A 308 16.04 -12.11 26.94
N MET A 309 15.44 -11.01 27.43
CA MET A 309 15.10 -10.88 28.85
C MET A 309 13.92 -11.79 29.23
N LEU A 310 12.99 -12.02 28.29
CA LEU A 310 11.88 -12.95 28.48
C LEU A 310 12.26 -14.41 28.20
N ARG A 311 13.32 -14.62 27.39
CA ARG A 311 13.83 -15.95 27.00
C ARG A 311 15.35 -16.07 27.17
N PRO A 312 15.89 -16.09 28.40
CA PRO A 312 17.33 -16.19 28.62
C PRO A 312 17.92 -17.53 28.15
N ASP A 313 17.15 -18.62 28.28
CA ASP A 313 17.63 -20.00 28.04
C ASP A 313 17.57 -20.45 26.58
N ALA A 314 17.15 -19.58 25.66
CA ALA A 314 16.87 -19.99 24.31
C ALA A 314 18.18 -20.13 23.51
N SER A 315 18.47 -21.35 23.06
CA SER A 315 19.49 -21.63 22.03
C SER A 315 19.00 -21.10 20.69
N CYS A 316 18.93 -19.78 20.56
CA CYS A 316 18.29 -19.11 19.45
C CYS A 316 19.18 -19.13 18.21
N ARG A 317 18.59 -19.49 17.07
CA ARG A 317 19.09 -19.00 15.79
C ARG A 317 19.06 -17.46 15.83
N PRO A 318 20.01 -16.78 15.18
CA PRO A 318 19.98 -15.32 15.12
C PRO A 318 18.65 -14.88 14.53
N VAL A 319 18.06 -13.91 15.21
CA VAL A 319 16.84 -13.22 14.81
C VAL A 319 17.00 -12.75 13.36
N GLN A 320 16.14 -13.24 12.46
CA GLN A 320 16.16 -12.82 11.07
C GLN A 320 15.24 -11.63 10.88
N ARG A 321 15.82 -10.51 10.46
CA ARG A 321 15.08 -9.33 10.05
C ARG A 321 14.86 -9.37 8.55
N LEU A 322 13.61 -9.49 8.16
CA LEU A 322 13.19 -9.54 6.76
C LEU A 322 12.25 -8.37 6.48
N SER A 323 12.33 -7.79 5.29
CA SER A 323 11.30 -6.86 4.83
C SER A 323 10.04 -7.64 4.45
N SER A 324 8.88 -7.18 4.90
CA SER A 324 7.60 -7.73 4.47
C SER A 324 7.40 -7.42 2.98
N PRO A 325 7.00 -8.41 2.16
CA PRO A 325 6.94 -8.25 0.70
C PRO A 325 5.79 -7.38 0.19
N LEU A 326 4.96 -6.80 1.07
CA LEU A 326 3.92 -5.86 0.68
C LEU A 326 4.11 -4.54 1.42
N PRO A 327 4.01 -3.39 0.73
CA PRO A 327 3.99 -2.09 1.39
C PRO A 327 2.84 -2.07 2.39
N LEU A 328 3.03 -1.38 3.51
CA LEU A 328 1.93 -1.20 4.45
C LEU A 328 0.77 -0.54 3.71
N ASN A 329 -0.46 -0.96 4.04
CA ASN A 329 -1.65 -0.24 3.59
C ASN A 329 -1.38 1.25 3.77
N MET A 330 -1.64 2.08 2.76
CA MET A 330 -1.61 3.54 2.84
C MET A 330 -2.16 3.98 4.20
N LEU A 331 -1.33 4.20 5.21
CA LEU A 331 -1.75 4.41 6.60
C LEU A 331 -0.76 5.36 7.22
N ASP A 332 -1.27 6.20 8.10
CA ASP A 332 -0.42 7.01 8.94
C ASP A 332 0.20 6.14 10.04
N ALA A 333 1.52 6.08 10.12
CA ALA A 333 2.20 5.27 11.12
C ALA A 333 1.87 5.72 12.55
N ALA A 334 1.66 7.01 12.82
CA ALA A 334 1.28 7.46 14.15
C ALA A 334 -0.16 7.07 14.50
N ALA A 335 -1.10 7.22 13.57
CA ALA A 335 -2.46 6.74 13.78
C ALA A 335 -2.48 5.21 13.93
N TRP A 336 -1.71 4.48 13.14
CA TRP A 336 -1.69 3.02 13.21
C TRP A 336 -1.02 2.49 14.48
N LEU A 337 0.03 3.15 14.96
CA LEU A 337 0.80 2.68 16.12
C LEU A 337 0.27 3.18 17.46
N THR A 338 -0.65 4.15 17.52
CA THR A 338 -1.06 4.74 18.80
C THR A 338 -2.30 4.04 19.37
N ARG A 339 -2.31 3.76 20.67
CA ARG A 339 -3.45 3.19 21.39
C ARG A 339 -3.83 4.09 22.57
N LEU A 340 -5.08 4.53 22.57
CA LEU A 340 -5.65 5.38 23.62
C LEU A 340 -6.09 4.52 24.82
N PRO A 341 -5.92 5.02 26.06
CA PRO A 341 -6.44 4.35 27.26
C PRO A 341 -7.96 4.14 27.20
N VAL A 342 -8.41 3.03 27.78
CA VAL A 342 -9.84 2.67 27.85
C VAL A 342 -10.48 3.41 29.03
N GLY A 343 -11.76 3.77 28.92
CA GLY A 343 -12.51 4.45 29.99
C GLY A 343 -12.29 5.97 30.10
N LEU A 344 -11.40 6.56 29.30
CA LEU A 344 -11.23 8.01 29.26
C LEU A 344 -12.44 8.73 28.64
N PRO A 345 -12.84 9.90 29.17
CA PRO A 345 -13.82 10.78 28.54
C PRO A 345 -13.44 11.08 27.08
N GLU A 346 -14.44 11.23 26.20
CA GLU A 346 -14.21 11.46 24.77
C GLU A 346 -13.30 12.66 24.50
N ASP A 347 -13.51 13.78 25.20
CA ASP A 347 -12.70 14.99 25.05
C ASP A 347 -11.22 14.76 25.36
N GLN A 348 -10.92 13.94 26.38
CA GLN A 348 -9.55 13.61 26.75
C GLN A 348 -8.92 12.65 25.75
N ARG A 349 -9.67 11.64 25.28
CA ARG A 349 -9.22 10.73 24.21
C ARG A 349 -8.90 11.51 22.94
N ARG A 350 -9.78 12.45 22.56
CA ARG A 350 -9.60 13.30 21.38
C ARG A 350 -8.35 14.16 21.50
N ARG A 351 -8.15 14.79 22.66
CA ARG A 351 -6.95 15.60 22.93
C ARG A 351 -5.66 14.78 22.83
N LEU A 352 -5.57 13.64 23.52
CA LEU A 352 -4.36 12.80 23.50
C LEU A 352 -4.05 12.26 22.10
N ALA A 353 -5.08 11.90 21.34
CA ALA A 353 -4.92 11.46 19.96
C ALA A 353 -4.42 12.59 19.06
N GLN A 354 -4.99 13.80 19.18
CA GLN A 354 -4.53 14.96 18.42
C GLN A 354 -3.09 15.31 18.77
N GLU A 355 -2.74 15.35 20.06
CA GLU A 355 -1.37 15.63 20.52
C GLU A 355 -0.36 14.61 19.97
N ALA A 356 -0.71 13.33 19.96
CA ALA A 356 0.15 12.27 19.43
C ALA A 356 0.35 12.38 17.91
N LEU A 357 -0.71 12.70 17.16
CA LEU A 357 -0.66 12.90 15.71
C LEU A 357 0.16 14.17 15.36
N ASP A 358 -0.08 15.25 16.09
CA ASP A 358 0.64 16.51 15.91
C ASP A 358 2.13 16.37 16.26
N ASP A 359 2.46 15.72 17.38
CA ASP A 359 3.85 15.43 17.75
C ASP A 359 4.56 14.58 16.69
N TYR A 360 3.86 13.57 16.14
CA TYR A 360 4.41 12.78 15.05
C TYR A 360 4.76 13.64 13.85
N TYR A 361 3.81 14.40 13.30
CA TYR A 361 4.09 15.21 12.11
C TYR A 361 5.12 16.31 12.39
N ARG A 362 5.00 17.00 13.53
CA ARG A 362 5.83 18.17 13.86
C ARG A 362 7.24 17.80 14.29
N ASN A 363 7.46 16.63 14.88
CA ASN A 363 8.73 16.31 15.54
C ASN A 363 9.34 14.98 15.08
N THR A 364 8.58 14.08 14.47
CA THR A 364 9.10 12.79 14.01
C THR A 364 9.16 12.71 12.49
N TRP A 365 8.02 12.88 11.82
CA TRP A 365 7.85 12.67 10.38
C TRP A 365 8.75 13.59 9.55
N ILE A 366 8.86 14.87 9.92
CA ILE A 366 9.68 15.86 9.20
C ILE A 366 11.19 15.56 9.23
N HIS A 367 11.64 14.71 10.15
CA HIS A 367 13.04 14.32 10.33
C HIS A 367 13.34 12.91 9.82
N GLN A 368 12.34 12.20 9.28
CA GLN A 368 12.53 10.88 8.69
C GLN A 368 12.86 11.02 7.19
N PRO A 369 13.96 10.41 6.72
CA PRO A 369 14.28 10.29 5.29
C PRO A 369 13.12 9.69 4.50
N ARG A 370 12.88 10.22 3.29
CA ARG A 370 11.83 9.71 2.39
C ARG A 370 12.42 9.36 1.02
N GLN A 371 12.12 8.16 0.51
CA GLN A 371 12.42 7.71 -0.84
C GLN A 371 11.80 8.67 -1.87
N GLY A 372 10.58 9.16 -1.61
CA GLY A 372 9.92 10.19 -2.41
C GLY A 372 10.67 11.53 -2.47
N LEU A 373 11.67 11.75 -1.60
CA LEU A 373 12.55 12.93 -1.55
C LEU A 373 14.03 12.57 -1.75
N GLU A 374 14.33 11.45 -2.43
CA GLU A 374 15.71 10.99 -2.69
C GLU A 374 16.51 10.74 -1.40
N GLY A 375 15.83 10.33 -0.32
CA GLY A 375 16.43 10.10 0.98
C GLY A 375 16.59 11.37 1.82
N LEU A 376 16.18 12.54 1.33
CA LEU A 376 16.10 13.74 2.17
C LEU A 376 14.95 13.62 3.16
N THR A 377 15.10 14.29 4.30
CA THR A 377 14.00 14.51 5.24
C THR A 377 13.11 15.65 4.71
N PRO A 378 11.80 15.68 5.05
CA PRO A 378 10.94 16.80 4.68
C PRO A 378 11.48 18.17 5.14
N ALA A 379 12.12 18.23 6.31
CA ALA A 379 12.76 19.46 6.80
C ALA A 379 13.92 19.92 5.90
N LEU A 380 14.79 19.01 5.46
CA LEU A 380 15.89 19.36 4.54
C LEU A 380 15.38 19.66 3.13
N ALA A 381 14.34 18.96 2.67
CA ALA A 381 13.71 19.24 1.38
C ALA A 381 13.07 20.64 1.34
N ALA A 382 12.52 21.11 2.47
CA ALA A 382 11.97 22.46 2.61
C ALA A 382 13.02 23.57 2.44
N GLU A 383 14.29 23.28 2.75
CA GLU A 383 15.40 24.22 2.60
C GLU A 383 16.03 24.17 1.20
N SER A 384 15.65 23.18 0.38
CA SER A 384 16.19 23.01 -0.97
C SER A 384 15.78 24.14 -1.91
N SER A 385 16.73 24.58 -2.74
CA SER A 385 16.50 25.47 -3.89
C SER A 385 16.13 24.71 -5.17
N ASP A 386 16.22 23.37 -5.17
CA ASP A 386 15.86 22.55 -6.32
C ASP A 386 14.32 22.50 -6.48
N PRO A 387 13.76 23.01 -7.59
CA PRO A 387 12.32 22.97 -7.83
C PRO A 387 11.76 21.55 -7.84
N VAL A 388 12.54 20.54 -8.25
CA VAL A 388 12.12 19.13 -8.25
C VAL A 388 11.84 18.68 -6.83
N ILE A 389 12.79 18.89 -5.91
CA ILE A 389 12.66 18.50 -4.50
C ILE A 389 11.48 19.24 -3.85
N ARG A 390 11.30 20.53 -4.15
CA ARG A 390 10.19 21.34 -3.63
C ARG A 390 8.82 20.84 -4.09
N VAL A 391 8.68 20.54 -5.38
CA VAL A 391 7.44 19.97 -5.93
C VAL A 391 7.15 18.59 -5.34
N ARG A 392 8.17 17.76 -5.15
CA ARG A 392 7.99 16.45 -4.51
C ARG A 392 7.53 16.57 -3.06
N LEU A 393 8.07 17.55 -2.32
CA LEU A 393 7.61 17.86 -0.96
C LEU A 393 6.14 18.31 -0.96
N ASP A 394 5.77 19.26 -1.83
CA ASP A 394 4.39 19.73 -1.99
C ASP A 394 3.43 18.55 -2.25
N ALA A 395 3.82 17.65 -3.15
CA ALA A 395 3.05 16.45 -3.50
C ALA A 395 2.95 15.43 -2.36
N ILE A 396 4.04 15.15 -1.65
CA ILE A 396 4.03 14.23 -0.51
C ILE A 396 3.12 14.75 0.59
N LEU A 397 3.17 16.05 0.90
CA LEU A 397 2.26 16.66 1.88
C LEU A 397 0.79 16.54 1.44
N THR A 398 0.50 16.76 0.16
CA THR A 398 -0.86 16.55 -0.38
C THR A 398 -1.30 15.09 -0.30
N PHE A 399 -0.42 14.13 -0.60
CA PHE A 399 -0.74 12.72 -0.44
C PHE A 399 -1.00 12.37 1.04
N ARG A 400 -0.18 12.88 1.97
CA ARG A 400 -0.35 12.65 3.42
C ARG A 400 -1.63 13.26 3.96
N GLU A 401 -1.98 14.47 3.53
CA GLU A 401 -3.26 15.08 3.84
C GLU A 401 -4.44 14.23 3.35
N GLN A 402 -4.36 13.69 2.14
CA GLN A 402 -5.38 12.76 1.62
C GLN A 402 -5.40 11.43 2.39
N VAL A 403 -4.27 10.98 2.94
CA VAL A 403 -4.15 9.77 3.75
C VAL A 403 -4.78 10.00 5.13
N ASP A 404 -4.56 11.17 5.73
CA ASP A 404 -5.08 11.60 7.03
C ASP A 404 -6.60 11.87 7.00
N ALA A 405 -7.10 12.44 5.91
CA ALA A 405 -8.52 12.74 5.73
C ALA A 405 -9.45 11.51 5.69
N ARG A 406 -8.91 10.28 5.66
CA ARG A 406 -9.69 9.05 5.38
C ARG A 406 -10.51 8.50 6.54
N SER A 407 -10.50 9.13 7.72
CA SER A 407 -11.13 8.63 8.96
C SER A 407 -10.80 7.14 9.20
N PRO A 408 -9.78 6.83 10.01
CA PRO A 408 -9.14 5.52 9.93
C PRO A 408 -10.10 4.36 10.22
N VAL A 409 -9.99 3.29 9.44
CA VAL A 409 -10.30 1.95 9.93
C VAL A 409 -9.42 1.72 11.16
N GLY A 410 -10.01 1.83 12.35
CA GLY A 410 -9.33 1.58 13.63
C GLY A 410 -8.99 2.80 14.50
N TRP A 411 -9.34 4.04 14.11
CA TRP A 411 -9.34 5.16 15.06
C TRP A 411 -10.77 5.37 15.56
N PRO A 412 -11.02 5.33 16.88
CA PRO A 412 -12.37 5.47 17.42
C PRO A 412 -12.94 6.90 17.32
N LEU A 413 -12.23 7.85 16.72
CA LEU A 413 -12.56 9.28 16.67
C LEU A 413 -12.22 9.88 15.28
N GLU A 414 -12.93 10.92 14.84
CA GLU A 414 -12.52 11.71 13.66
C GLU A 414 -11.51 12.76 14.09
N ILE A 415 -10.23 12.52 13.81
CA ILE A 415 -9.09 13.35 14.21
C ILE A 415 -8.17 13.49 13.01
N HIS A 416 -7.79 14.73 12.71
CA HIS A 416 -7.01 15.11 11.52
C HIS A 416 -5.90 16.07 11.91
N HIS A 417 -4.76 15.95 11.25
CA HIS A 417 -3.66 16.88 11.43
C HIS A 417 -3.91 18.19 10.65
N ASP A 418 -3.49 19.33 11.20
CA ASP A 418 -3.48 20.60 10.47
C ASP A 418 -2.30 20.65 9.49
N PHE A 419 -2.52 20.12 8.28
CA PHE A 419 -1.52 20.15 7.21
C PHE A 419 -1.22 21.56 6.70
N ASP A 420 -2.09 22.56 6.92
CA ASP A 420 -1.79 23.94 6.56
C ASP A 420 -0.74 24.54 7.50
N ASP A 421 -0.75 24.16 8.78
CA ASP A 421 0.34 24.48 9.70
C ASP A 421 1.66 23.81 9.30
N LEU A 422 1.62 22.53 8.96
CA LEU A 422 2.80 21.79 8.52
C LEU A 422 3.40 22.40 7.24
N ARG A 423 2.55 22.78 6.27
CA ARG A 423 2.96 23.48 5.05
C ARG A 423 3.61 24.82 5.35
N ARG A 424 3.03 25.64 6.24
CA ARG A 424 3.63 26.93 6.65
C ARG A 424 5.02 26.72 7.24
N ARG A 425 5.18 25.74 8.11
CA ARG A 425 6.48 25.42 8.75
C ARG A 425 7.53 24.95 7.74
N LEU A 426 7.13 24.16 6.76
CA LEU A 426 7.99 23.64 5.69
C LEU A 426 8.08 24.58 4.47
N GLN A 427 7.46 25.76 4.52
CA GLN A 427 7.36 26.69 3.39
C GLN A 427 6.87 26.01 2.09
N ALA A 428 6.00 25.01 2.24
CA ALA A 428 5.47 24.21 1.14
C ALA A 428 4.15 24.81 0.64
N ARG A 429 3.80 24.49 -0.61
CA ARG A 429 2.56 24.95 -1.26
C ARG A 429 1.51 23.85 -1.27
N ARG A 430 0.24 24.25 -1.36
CA ARG A 430 -0.85 23.36 -1.75
C ARG A 430 -0.99 23.45 -3.28
N PRO A 431 -0.76 22.37 -4.04
CA PRO A 431 -0.94 22.38 -5.49
C PRO A 431 -2.41 22.57 -5.85
N ASP A 432 -2.70 23.35 -6.88
CA ASP A 432 -4.08 23.61 -7.34
C ASP A 432 -4.70 22.39 -8.07
N ALA A 433 -3.85 21.47 -8.54
CA ALA A 433 -4.23 20.35 -9.37
C ALA A 433 -4.53 19.08 -8.56
N THR A 434 -5.56 19.10 -7.71
CA THR A 434 -6.24 17.84 -7.37
C THR A 434 -6.92 17.33 -8.66
N PRO A 435 -6.65 16.11 -9.13
CA PRO A 435 -7.27 15.60 -10.36
C PRO A 435 -8.80 15.65 -10.19
N ARG A 436 -9.48 16.50 -10.96
CA ARG A 436 -10.94 16.65 -10.87
C ARG A 436 -11.60 15.31 -11.18
N LEU A 437 -12.36 14.78 -10.22
CA LEU A 437 -13.35 13.74 -10.43
C LEU A 437 -14.54 14.33 -11.20
N ASP A 438 -14.38 14.55 -12.51
CA ASP A 438 -15.57 14.73 -13.35
C ASP A 438 -16.32 13.39 -13.38
N GLN A 439 -17.63 13.43 -13.12
CA GLN A 439 -18.49 12.24 -13.11
C GLN A 439 -18.28 11.42 -14.39
N PRO A 440 -18.25 10.08 -14.31
CA PRO A 440 -18.07 9.24 -15.48
C PRO A 440 -19.31 9.35 -16.36
N HIS A 441 -19.25 10.18 -17.41
CA HIS A 441 -20.03 9.90 -18.60
C HIS A 441 -19.48 8.60 -19.17
N LEU A 442 -20.18 7.49 -18.89
CA LEU A 442 -19.92 6.10 -19.28
C LEU A 442 -19.92 5.87 -20.81
N LYS A 443 -19.66 6.91 -21.62
CA LYS A 443 -19.43 6.79 -23.05
C LYS A 443 -17.95 7.00 -23.31
N THR A 444 -17.23 5.88 -23.39
CA THR A 444 -16.04 5.68 -24.26
C THR A 444 -14.99 6.78 -24.24
N GLN A 445 -14.11 6.84 -23.25
CA GLN A 445 -12.92 7.72 -23.33
C GLN A 445 -11.69 7.11 -22.63
N ALA A 446 -11.12 6.08 -23.25
CA ALA A 446 -9.66 5.93 -23.32
C ALA A 446 -9.10 6.45 -24.65
N THR A 447 -9.95 7.04 -25.48
CA THR A 447 -9.55 7.82 -26.64
C THR A 447 -9.05 9.18 -26.17
N PRO A 448 -8.01 9.76 -26.81
CA PRO A 448 -7.72 11.18 -26.70
C PRO A 448 -9.02 11.98 -26.91
N PRO A 449 -9.22 13.13 -26.25
CA PRO A 449 -10.39 13.96 -26.52
C PRO A 449 -10.49 14.18 -28.03
N GLU A 450 -11.69 13.99 -28.58
CA GLU A 450 -11.99 14.11 -30.01
C GLU A 450 -11.18 15.27 -30.60
N LEU A 451 -10.25 14.94 -31.51
CA LEU A 451 -9.64 15.91 -32.38
C LEU A 451 -10.79 16.61 -33.09
N ASP A 452 -11.02 17.86 -32.73
CA ASP A 452 -11.99 18.74 -33.36
C ASP A 452 -11.76 18.68 -34.87
N ARG A 453 -12.60 17.89 -35.55
CA ARG A 453 -12.70 17.86 -37.01
C ARG A 453 -13.58 19.04 -37.38
N SER A 454 -13.06 20.25 -37.25
CA SER A 454 -13.63 21.41 -37.91
C SER A 454 -12.76 21.72 -39.13
N GLU A 455 -13.38 21.48 -40.29
CA GLU A 455 -12.87 21.61 -41.66
C GLU A 455 -12.37 23.03 -41.98
N PRO A 456 -11.47 23.19 -42.98
CA PRO A 456 -11.13 24.50 -43.51
C PRO A 456 -12.34 25.10 -44.27
N GLN A 457 -12.67 26.35 -43.97
CA GLN A 457 -13.34 27.26 -44.91
C GLN A 457 -12.34 28.29 -45.42
#